data_AF-A0A6C0JGZ1-F1
#
_entry.id   AF-A0A6C0JGZ1-F1
#
_cell.length_a   1.000
_cell.length_b   1.000
_cell.length_c   1.000
_cell.angle_alpha   90.00
_cell.angle_beta   90.00
_cell.angle_gamma   90.00
#
_symmetry.space_group_name_H-M   'P 1'
#
loop_
_entity.id
_entity.type
_entity.pdbx_description
1 polymer ?
#
loop_
_entity_poly.entity_id
_entity_poly.type
_entity_poly.pdbx_seq_one_letter_code
_entity_poly.pdbx_strand_id
1 'polypeptide(L)'
;MAGGLLNITSVGVNNIFLTGNPSKTFFKVTYSKYSNFGLQKFRIDYDGLRDLRLTEPSTYTFKIKRYAELLMDTYLVVTLPDVWSPIYPPVKENNEQWAPYAFRWIKDLGTHMIKEVTITCGAMTLQRYTGEYLAAMVDRDFTNEKKDLFNTMSGNTVELNDPANAFDRNNSYPSASYTSKSTGAEPSIRGRTLYVPINTWFTLNSGCAFPLIALQYNDLYVNVTLRPIQELFQIRDVYDFNYNFPYIQPDFNQAIFQMYRFLQTPPTPLIKQGDYKNTISVWNADIHLLCTYCFLSKEESKVFASQDQVYLIKDVFDYNFENVTGTTRVKINSNGMIANWMFYLQRNDVNLRNEWSNYTNWPYRSLPSNVTIAPNTPFEGTDLQYGIGINPAFGNIFNSGLTITGDFHIENKKEIMETMGVLLDGEYRENTLPSGVFNYVEKYTRTQGFAKDGLYCYNFCLNSSPFEYQPSGAINLSKFRNIQLEVTTYVPPVDNVASAVDIICDGNGNPIGIRKSNWRLFEYNYNLTLFEERYNVLSFIGGNCGMLYSR
;
A
#
# COMPACT_ATOMS: atom_id res chain seq x y z
N MET A 1 38.88 2.13 -50.87
CA MET A 1 37.52 1.55 -50.74
C MET A 1 36.89 2.19 -49.51
N ALA A 2 35.68 2.76 -49.60
CA ALA A 2 35.05 3.39 -48.43
C ALA A 2 34.77 2.34 -47.35
N GLY A 3 34.98 2.66 -46.07
CA GLY A 3 34.93 1.67 -44.97
C GLY A 3 33.61 0.88 -44.87
N GLY A 4 32.48 1.49 -45.22
CA GLY A 4 31.18 0.80 -45.22
C GLY A 4 31.03 -0.30 -46.30
N LEU A 5 31.74 -0.20 -47.42
CA LEU A 5 31.73 -1.22 -48.46
C LEU A 5 32.46 -2.50 -48.02
N LEU A 6 33.46 -2.38 -47.13
CA LEU A 6 34.21 -3.54 -46.62
C LEU A 6 33.30 -4.52 -45.87
N ASN A 7 32.33 -4.00 -45.09
CA ASN A 7 31.32 -4.80 -44.39
C ASN A 7 30.36 -5.55 -45.32
N ILE A 8 30.12 -5.01 -46.53
CA ILE A 8 29.26 -5.66 -47.54
C ILE A 8 30.06 -6.71 -48.32
N THR A 9 31.36 -6.49 -48.52
CA THR A 9 32.23 -7.46 -49.20
C THR A 9 32.63 -8.64 -48.31
N SER A 10 32.53 -8.53 -46.99
CA SER A 10 32.88 -9.60 -46.04
C SER A 10 31.74 -10.61 -45.80
N VAL A 11 31.12 -11.12 -46.88
CA VAL A 11 30.08 -12.15 -46.82
C VAL A 11 30.70 -13.55 -46.90
N GLY A 12 30.36 -14.42 -45.95
CA GLY A 12 30.77 -15.82 -45.94
C GLY A 12 29.65 -16.77 -45.47
N VAL A 13 29.98 -18.04 -45.24
CA VAL A 13 29.02 -19.08 -44.79
C VAL A 13 28.34 -18.70 -43.47
N ASN A 14 29.05 -18.00 -42.59
CA ASN A 14 28.51 -17.54 -41.30
C ASN A 14 27.40 -16.48 -41.46
N ASN A 15 27.26 -15.83 -42.62
CA ASN A 15 26.23 -14.83 -42.84
C ASN A 15 24.84 -15.43 -43.13
N ILE A 16 24.75 -16.75 -43.38
CA ILE A 16 23.49 -17.39 -43.80
C ILE A 16 22.39 -17.25 -42.74
N PHE A 17 22.70 -17.36 -41.44
CA PHE A 17 21.68 -17.27 -40.38
C PHE A 17 21.23 -15.83 -40.05
N LEU A 18 21.97 -14.80 -40.49
CA LEU A 18 21.61 -13.39 -40.25
C LEU A 18 21.10 -12.67 -41.50
N THR A 19 21.76 -12.88 -42.65
CA THR A 19 21.49 -12.16 -43.90
C THR A 19 21.26 -13.09 -45.09
N GLY A 20 21.18 -14.40 -44.88
CA GLY A 20 20.73 -15.34 -45.91
C GLY A 20 19.23 -15.24 -46.11
N ASN A 21 18.77 -14.93 -47.33
CA ASN A 21 17.36 -14.74 -47.67
C ASN A 21 16.62 -13.80 -46.69
N PRO A 22 16.99 -12.51 -46.66
CA PRO A 22 16.47 -11.57 -45.66
C PRO A 22 14.95 -11.42 -45.74
N SER A 23 14.26 -11.67 -44.63
CA SER A 23 12.80 -11.54 -44.49
C SER A 23 12.36 -10.19 -43.89
N LYS A 24 13.30 -9.42 -43.33
CA LYS A 24 13.07 -8.12 -42.70
C LYS A 24 14.14 -7.14 -43.16
N THR A 25 13.74 -5.90 -43.41
CA THR A 25 14.67 -4.78 -43.65
C THR A 25 14.50 -3.72 -42.59
N PHE A 26 15.60 -3.11 -42.15
CA PHE A 26 15.59 -1.98 -41.21
C PHE A 26 15.30 -0.64 -41.90
N PHE A 27 15.35 -0.60 -43.23
CA PHE A 27 15.26 0.63 -44.01
C PHE A 27 13.88 0.87 -44.64
N LYS A 28 12.93 -0.04 -44.42
CA LYS A 28 11.53 0.11 -44.85
C LYS A 28 10.60 -0.48 -43.81
N VAL A 29 9.85 0.38 -43.15
CA VAL A 29 8.87 -0.01 -42.14
C VAL A 29 7.52 -0.27 -42.82
N THR A 30 6.92 -1.43 -42.58
CA THR A 30 5.52 -1.73 -42.93
C THR A 30 4.65 -1.45 -41.70
N TYR A 31 3.49 -0.83 -41.88
CA TYR A 31 2.49 -0.63 -40.83
C TYR A 31 1.18 -1.31 -41.21
N SER A 32 0.46 -1.82 -40.22
CA SER A 32 -0.90 -2.36 -40.40
C SER A 32 -1.92 -1.24 -40.24
N LYS A 33 -2.93 -1.21 -41.12
CA LYS A 33 -4.08 -0.31 -40.96
C LYS A 33 -4.96 -0.84 -39.81
N TYR A 34 -5.40 0.04 -38.94
CA TYR A 34 -6.31 -0.27 -37.82
C TYR A 34 -7.74 0.21 -38.12
N SER A 35 -8.73 -0.29 -37.40
CA SER A 35 -10.12 0.16 -37.47
C SER A 35 -10.27 1.55 -36.85
N ASN A 36 -11.17 2.38 -37.38
CA ASN A 36 -11.32 3.75 -36.85
C ASN A 36 -12.05 3.74 -35.50
N PHE A 37 -11.46 4.39 -34.49
CA PHE A 37 -12.04 4.54 -33.16
C PHE A 37 -11.75 5.92 -32.56
N GLY A 38 -12.53 6.32 -31.56
CA GLY A 38 -12.35 7.58 -30.82
C GLY A 38 -12.42 7.37 -29.32
N LEU A 39 -11.65 8.15 -28.54
CA LEU A 39 -11.63 8.06 -27.08
C LEU A 39 -12.21 9.33 -26.45
N GLN A 40 -13.04 9.17 -25.43
CA GLN A 40 -13.53 10.30 -24.63
C GLN A 40 -13.66 9.92 -23.16
N LYS A 41 -13.36 10.86 -22.26
CA LYS A 41 -13.50 10.69 -20.82
C LYS A 41 -14.86 11.16 -20.36
N PHE A 42 -15.50 10.40 -19.48
CA PHE A 42 -16.77 10.73 -18.85
C PHE A 42 -16.67 10.61 -17.34
N ARG A 43 -17.32 11.55 -16.65
CA ARG A 43 -17.57 11.49 -15.21
C ARG A 43 -18.80 10.62 -14.95
N ILE A 44 -18.68 9.72 -13.98
CA ILE A 44 -19.76 8.86 -13.48
C ILE A 44 -19.88 9.11 -11.99
N ASP A 45 -21.02 9.64 -11.58
CA ASP A 45 -21.37 9.83 -10.18
C ASP A 45 -22.01 8.55 -9.61
N TYR A 46 -21.88 8.34 -8.31
CA TYR A 46 -22.48 7.22 -7.61
C TYR A 46 -23.94 7.49 -7.26
N ASP A 47 -24.68 6.40 -7.04
CA ASP A 47 -26.03 6.43 -6.48
C ASP A 47 -25.94 6.25 -4.96
N GLY A 48 -26.26 7.26 -4.15
CA GLY A 48 -26.25 7.15 -2.68
C GLY A 48 -25.95 8.44 -1.91
N LEU A 49 -25.76 8.29 -0.59
CA LEU A 49 -25.37 9.37 0.32
C LEU A 49 -23.94 9.81 0.05
N ARG A 50 -23.70 11.13 0.15
CA ARG A 50 -22.47 11.74 -0.35
C ARG A 50 -21.28 11.78 0.61
N ASP A 51 -21.51 11.45 1.87
CA ASP A 51 -20.56 11.76 2.92
C ASP A 51 -19.68 10.56 3.29
N LEU A 52 -18.39 10.83 3.44
CA LEU A 52 -17.45 9.90 4.06
C LEU A 52 -17.77 9.76 5.53
N ARG A 53 -17.82 8.53 6.03
CA ARG A 53 -18.04 8.25 7.44
C ARG A 53 -16.74 8.37 8.23
N LEU A 54 -16.87 8.80 9.48
CA LEU A 54 -15.72 9.06 10.36
C LEU A 54 -15.06 7.78 10.87
N THR A 55 -15.88 6.82 11.32
CA THR A 55 -15.46 5.61 12.03
C THR A 55 -15.86 4.31 11.32
N GLU A 56 -16.78 4.39 10.35
CA GLU A 56 -17.28 3.25 9.59
C GLU A 56 -16.87 3.34 8.11
N PRO A 57 -16.74 2.20 7.40
CA PRO A 57 -16.50 2.22 5.97
C PRO A 57 -17.72 2.75 5.19
N SER A 58 -17.45 3.44 4.08
CA SER A 58 -18.47 3.96 3.17
C SER A 58 -18.41 3.23 1.83
N THR A 59 -19.52 2.66 1.35
CA THR A 59 -19.59 1.99 0.03
C THR A 59 -20.31 2.87 -0.99
N TYR A 60 -19.65 3.09 -2.13
CA TYR A 60 -20.14 3.86 -3.27
C TYR A 60 -20.39 2.93 -4.45
N THR A 61 -21.62 2.96 -4.99
CA THR A 61 -22.04 2.13 -6.12
C THR A 61 -22.11 2.99 -7.38
N PHE A 62 -21.31 2.65 -8.40
CA PHE A 62 -21.29 3.34 -9.68
C PHE A 62 -21.90 2.48 -10.78
N LYS A 63 -23.03 2.93 -11.33
CA LYS A 63 -23.62 2.32 -12.53
C LYS A 63 -22.91 2.83 -13.78
N ILE A 64 -22.20 1.94 -14.49
CA ILE A 64 -21.51 2.29 -15.73
C ILE A 64 -22.55 2.52 -16.83
N LYS A 65 -22.61 3.73 -17.36
CA LYS A 65 -23.54 4.14 -18.41
C LYS A 65 -23.02 3.71 -19.78
N ARG A 66 -23.90 3.24 -20.66
CA ARG A 66 -23.55 2.81 -22.02
C ARG A 66 -23.41 4.01 -22.97
N TYR A 67 -22.42 4.87 -22.73
CA TYR A 67 -22.14 6.02 -23.60
C TYR A 67 -21.42 5.63 -24.90
N ALA A 68 -20.64 4.54 -24.89
CA ALA A 68 -19.92 4.00 -26.04
C ALA A 68 -19.87 2.46 -26.00
N GLU A 69 -19.22 1.85 -26.99
CA GLU A 69 -19.14 0.41 -27.14
C GLU A 69 -18.19 -0.28 -26.15
N LEU A 70 -17.06 0.35 -25.79
CA LEU A 70 -16.06 -0.23 -24.89
C LEU A 70 -15.74 0.70 -23.71
N LEU A 71 -15.48 0.10 -22.54
CA LEU A 71 -14.94 0.75 -21.36
C LEU A 71 -13.45 0.41 -21.21
N MET A 72 -12.62 1.44 -21.00
CA MET A 72 -11.17 1.32 -20.82
C MET A 72 -10.77 1.85 -19.44
N ASP A 73 -9.76 2.72 -19.38
CA ASP A 73 -9.21 3.31 -18.16
C ASP A 73 -10.30 3.81 -17.22
N THR A 74 -10.16 3.52 -15.93
CA THR A 74 -11.08 3.97 -14.89
C THR A 74 -10.27 4.48 -13.70
N TYR A 75 -10.59 5.69 -13.26
CA TYR A 75 -9.94 6.36 -12.13
C TYR A 75 -10.98 6.74 -11.09
N LEU A 76 -10.72 6.43 -9.83
CA LEU A 76 -11.45 6.98 -8.70
C LEU A 76 -10.89 8.37 -8.39
N VAL A 77 -11.77 9.37 -8.40
CA VAL A 77 -11.42 10.77 -8.12
C VAL A 77 -11.94 11.13 -6.74
N VAL A 78 -11.06 11.67 -5.89
CA VAL A 78 -11.39 12.10 -4.52
C VAL A 78 -10.69 13.42 -4.22
N THR A 79 -11.42 14.39 -3.66
CA THR A 79 -10.87 15.70 -3.28
C THR A 79 -10.53 15.72 -1.78
N LEU A 80 -9.28 16.05 -1.48
CA LEU A 80 -8.80 16.27 -0.11
C LEU A 80 -9.05 17.71 0.34
N PRO A 81 -9.35 17.95 1.62
CA PRO A 81 -9.53 19.29 2.16
C PRO A 81 -8.17 19.95 2.43
N ASP A 82 -8.20 21.27 2.58
CA ASP A 82 -7.12 21.98 3.27
C ASP A 82 -7.09 21.55 4.74
N VAL A 83 -5.89 21.31 5.28
CA VAL A 83 -5.69 20.85 6.66
C VAL A 83 -4.88 21.89 7.43
N TRP A 84 -5.41 22.28 8.59
CA TRP A 84 -4.72 23.13 9.57
C TRP A 84 -4.38 22.29 10.79
N SER A 85 -3.10 22.02 11.04
CA SER A 85 -2.68 21.26 12.22
C SER A 85 -2.30 22.22 13.35
N PRO A 86 -3.12 22.37 14.41
CA PRO A 86 -2.82 23.29 15.51
C PRO A 86 -1.69 22.80 16.43
N ILE A 87 -1.24 23.69 17.31
CA ILE A 87 -0.36 23.38 18.44
C ILE A 87 -1.20 23.36 19.71
N TYR A 88 -1.14 22.28 20.46
CA TYR A 88 -1.86 22.13 21.72
C TYR A 88 -1.13 22.89 22.85
N PRO A 89 -1.86 23.69 23.66
CA PRO A 89 -1.27 24.51 24.71
C PRO A 89 -0.75 23.66 25.88
N PRO A 90 0.16 24.23 26.70
CA PRO A 90 0.67 23.58 27.90
C PRO A 90 -0.44 23.41 28.95
N VAL A 91 -0.63 22.18 29.39
CA VAL A 91 -1.57 21.76 30.44
C VAL A 91 -0.89 20.74 31.36
N LYS A 92 -1.48 20.43 32.52
CA LYS A 92 -0.85 19.48 33.45
C LYS A 92 -0.67 18.09 32.83
N GLU A 93 -1.59 17.70 31.95
CA GLU A 93 -1.62 16.41 31.28
C GLU A 93 -0.48 16.22 30.28
N ASN A 94 0.12 17.30 29.76
CA ASN A 94 1.28 17.24 28.84
C ASN A 94 2.56 17.79 29.47
N ASN A 95 2.66 17.74 30.80
CA ASN A 95 3.80 18.23 31.57
C ASN A 95 4.10 19.73 31.34
N GLU A 96 3.06 20.53 31.10
CA GLU A 96 3.14 21.97 30.83
C GLU A 96 3.99 22.32 29.58
N GLN A 97 3.96 21.44 28.56
CA GLN A 97 4.70 21.61 27.31
C GLN A 97 3.78 21.91 26.12
N TRP A 98 4.30 22.61 25.11
CA TRP A 98 3.59 22.78 23.84
C TRP A 98 3.72 21.51 23.00
N ALA A 99 2.58 20.95 22.58
CA ALA A 99 2.54 19.70 21.82
C ALA A 99 1.88 19.92 20.45
N PRO A 100 2.63 19.87 19.33
CA PRO A 100 2.03 19.99 18.00
C PRO A 100 1.32 18.69 17.61
N TYR A 101 0.11 18.77 17.04
CA TYR A 101 -0.57 17.58 16.50
C TYR A 101 0.15 16.99 15.28
N ALA A 102 0.90 17.83 14.55
CA ALA A 102 1.68 17.48 13.36
C ALA A 102 0.95 16.55 12.38
N PHE A 103 -0.29 16.88 12.00
CA PHE A 103 -1.13 16.05 11.13
C PHE A 103 -0.39 15.59 9.87
N ARG A 104 -0.49 14.31 9.53
CA ARG A 104 0.00 13.80 8.24
C ARG A 104 -0.96 12.76 7.68
N TRP A 105 -1.15 12.75 6.37
CA TRP A 105 -1.89 11.69 5.70
C TRP A 105 -1.08 10.39 5.70
N ILE A 106 -1.76 9.25 5.65
CA ILE A 106 -1.07 7.96 5.51
C ILE A 106 -0.28 7.90 4.20
N LYS A 107 0.76 7.05 4.18
CA LYS A 107 1.50 6.74 2.95
C LYS A 107 0.67 5.87 2.02
N ASP A 108 0.85 6.08 0.72
CA ASP A 108 0.03 5.46 -0.33
C ASP A 108 -1.48 5.70 -0.10
N LEU A 109 -1.85 6.94 0.25
CA LEU A 109 -3.20 7.35 0.63
C LEU A 109 -4.26 6.90 -0.37
N GLY A 110 -4.06 7.14 -1.66
CA GLY A 110 -5.06 6.80 -2.68
C GLY A 110 -5.40 5.32 -2.72
N THR A 111 -4.40 4.44 -2.64
CA THR A 111 -4.62 2.98 -2.64
C THR A 111 -5.18 2.51 -1.31
N HIS A 112 -4.60 2.92 -0.18
CA HIS A 112 -5.07 2.43 1.12
C HIS A 112 -6.41 3.04 1.55
N MET A 113 -6.82 4.17 1.00
CA MET A 113 -8.18 4.69 1.19
C MET A 113 -9.24 3.71 0.68
N ILE A 114 -8.92 2.93 -0.35
CA ILE A 114 -9.79 1.88 -0.87
C ILE A 114 -9.65 0.64 0.02
N LYS A 115 -10.73 0.28 0.70
CA LYS A 115 -10.83 -0.99 1.42
C LYS A 115 -10.97 -2.14 0.43
N GLU A 116 -11.92 -2.03 -0.50
CA GLU A 116 -12.13 -3.02 -1.56
C GLU A 116 -12.80 -2.38 -2.79
N VAL A 117 -12.52 -2.97 -3.95
CA VAL A 117 -13.24 -2.72 -5.20
C VAL A 117 -13.90 -4.02 -5.63
N THR A 118 -15.20 -3.97 -5.90
CA THR A 118 -15.96 -5.10 -6.45
C THR A 118 -16.57 -4.71 -7.79
N ILE A 119 -16.34 -5.54 -8.81
CA ILE A 119 -16.93 -5.35 -10.14
C ILE A 119 -17.97 -6.42 -10.35
N THR A 120 -19.20 -5.99 -10.56
CA THR A 120 -20.35 -6.89 -10.72
C THR A 120 -21.04 -6.62 -12.04
N CYS A 121 -21.40 -7.69 -12.76
CA CYS A 121 -22.21 -7.61 -13.96
C CYS A 121 -23.44 -8.50 -13.78
N GLY A 122 -24.63 -7.88 -13.78
CA GLY A 122 -25.85 -8.59 -13.38
C GLY A 122 -25.75 -9.13 -11.95
N ALA A 123 -25.92 -10.44 -11.76
CA ALA A 123 -25.85 -11.10 -10.45
C ALA A 123 -24.45 -11.65 -10.09
N MET A 124 -23.48 -11.58 -11.01
CA MET A 124 -22.15 -12.19 -10.82
C MET A 124 -21.09 -11.15 -10.48
N THR A 125 -20.21 -11.48 -9.53
CA THR A 125 -18.98 -10.72 -9.25
C THR A 125 -17.88 -11.21 -10.18
N LEU A 126 -17.38 -10.30 -11.02
CA LEU A 126 -16.32 -10.60 -11.99
C LEU A 126 -14.93 -10.55 -11.35
N GLN A 127 -14.70 -9.56 -10.48
CA GLN A 127 -13.44 -9.40 -9.77
C GLN A 127 -13.67 -8.68 -8.44
N ARG A 128 -12.92 -9.07 -7.42
CA ARG A 128 -12.82 -8.37 -6.14
C ARG A 128 -11.37 -8.35 -5.68
N TYR A 129 -10.89 -7.19 -5.27
CA TYR A 129 -9.54 -7.00 -4.72
C TYR A 129 -9.49 -5.79 -3.78
N THR A 130 -8.47 -5.74 -2.93
CA THR A 130 -8.27 -4.67 -1.95
C THR A 130 -7.37 -3.55 -2.49
N GLY A 131 -7.39 -2.39 -1.82
CA GLY A 131 -6.43 -1.33 -2.08
C GLY A 131 -4.98 -1.70 -1.75
N GLU A 132 -4.77 -2.65 -0.81
CA GLU A 132 -3.47 -3.20 -0.46
C GLU A 132 -2.88 -4.01 -1.62
N TYR A 133 -3.71 -4.83 -2.28
CA TYR A 133 -3.32 -5.51 -3.51
C TYR A 133 -2.94 -4.53 -4.61
N LEU A 134 -3.71 -3.44 -4.79
CA LEU A 134 -3.38 -2.41 -5.79
C LEU A 134 -2.01 -1.78 -5.54
N ALA A 135 -1.70 -1.43 -4.29
CA ALA A 135 -0.40 -0.91 -3.90
C ALA A 135 0.72 -1.93 -4.19
N ALA A 136 0.52 -3.19 -3.79
CA ALA A 136 1.49 -4.27 -4.01
C ALA A 136 1.75 -4.54 -5.49
N MET A 137 0.69 -4.58 -6.31
CA MET A 137 0.76 -4.77 -7.76
C MET A 137 1.55 -3.65 -8.44
N VAL A 138 1.27 -2.38 -8.10
CA VAL A 138 2.02 -1.24 -8.64
C VAL A 138 3.47 -1.27 -8.19
N ASP A 139 3.73 -1.60 -6.93
CA ASP A 139 5.10 -1.71 -6.41
C ASP A 139 5.91 -2.81 -7.12
N ARG A 140 5.27 -3.94 -7.46
CA ARG A 140 5.92 -5.10 -8.11
C ARG A 140 6.13 -4.91 -9.61
N ASP A 141 5.11 -4.44 -10.32
CA ASP A 141 5.07 -4.57 -11.79
C ASP A 141 5.35 -3.28 -12.56
N PHE A 142 5.30 -2.11 -11.93
CA PHE A 142 5.48 -0.83 -12.63
C PHE A 142 6.95 -0.41 -12.63
N THR A 143 7.39 0.22 -13.72
CA THR A 143 8.70 0.89 -13.78
C THR A 143 8.72 2.13 -12.89
N ASN A 144 9.91 2.58 -12.51
CA ASN A 144 10.06 3.69 -11.56
C ASN A 144 9.38 4.98 -12.03
N GLU A 145 9.46 5.33 -13.31
CA GLU A 145 8.87 6.56 -13.85
C GLU A 145 7.33 6.53 -13.80
N LYS A 146 6.73 5.37 -14.11
CA LYS A 146 5.28 5.20 -14.03
C LYS A 146 4.79 5.13 -12.59
N LYS A 147 5.60 4.54 -11.70
CA LYS A 147 5.36 4.51 -10.27
C LYS A 147 5.42 5.90 -9.63
N ASP A 148 6.37 6.74 -10.02
CA ASP A 148 6.47 8.13 -9.55
C ASP A 148 5.25 8.98 -9.98
N LEU A 149 4.81 8.81 -11.23
CA LEU A 149 3.57 9.43 -11.71
C LEU A 149 2.36 8.92 -10.92
N PHE A 150 2.26 7.60 -10.69
CA PHE A 150 1.21 7.00 -9.88
C PHE A 150 1.19 7.56 -8.46
N ASN A 151 2.35 7.66 -7.81
CA ASN A 151 2.49 8.24 -6.47
C ASN A 151 2.03 9.69 -6.43
N THR A 152 2.35 10.48 -7.44
CA THR A 152 1.93 11.88 -7.54
C THR A 152 0.42 12.01 -7.72
N MET A 153 -0.19 11.19 -8.57
CA MET A 153 -1.64 11.20 -8.85
C MET A 153 -2.48 10.66 -7.67
N SER A 154 -1.97 9.64 -6.96
CA SER A 154 -2.67 8.98 -5.84
C SER A 154 -2.38 9.61 -4.47
N GLY A 155 -1.57 10.67 -4.41
CA GLY A 155 -1.33 11.41 -3.17
C GLY A 155 -0.27 10.79 -2.25
N ASN A 156 0.63 9.97 -2.78
CA ASN A 156 1.80 9.47 -2.07
C ASN A 156 3.00 10.41 -2.22
N THR A 157 2.81 11.69 -1.87
CA THR A 157 3.87 12.70 -1.94
C THR A 157 4.35 13.08 -0.54
N VAL A 158 5.61 13.51 -0.45
CA VAL A 158 6.24 13.95 0.81
C VAL A 158 5.44 15.08 1.46
N GLU A 159 4.80 15.93 0.66
CA GLU A 159 3.96 17.03 1.11
C GLU A 159 2.74 16.59 1.94
N LEU A 160 2.17 15.41 1.63
CA LEU A 160 0.99 14.87 2.31
C LEU A 160 1.38 13.96 3.48
N ASN A 161 2.40 13.11 3.28
CA ASN A 161 2.77 12.06 4.23
C ASN A 161 3.89 12.45 5.21
N ASP A 162 4.70 13.46 4.88
CA ASP A 162 5.77 13.98 5.75
C ASP A 162 5.96 15.50 5.57
N PRO A 163 4.98 16.32 5.99
CA PRO A 163 5.03 17.78 5.78
C PRO A 163 6.21 18.48 6.46
N ALA A 164 6.84 17.84 7.46
CA ALA A 164 7.98 18.36 8.20
C ALA A 164 9.28 18.36 7.38
N ASN A 165 9.39 17.47 6.39
CA ASN A 165 10.54 17.38 5.51
C ASN A 165 10.23 17.84 4.07
N ALA A 166 8.98 18.19 3.77
CA ALA A 166 8.60 18.79 2.50
C ALA A 166 9.13 20.23 2.37
N PHE A 167 9.45 20.65 1.15
CA PHE A 167 9.91 22.01 0.82
C PHE A 167 11.13 22.49 1.65
N ASP A 168 12.13 21.62 1.83
CA ASP A 168 13.40 21.92 2.51
C ASP A 168 13.26 22.35 3.99
N ARG A 169 12.16 21.96 4.65
CA ARG A 169 11.87 22.33 6.05
C ARG A 169 12.73 21.61 7.10
N ASN A 170 13.49 20.58 6.73
CA ASN A 170 14.43 19.84 7.59
C ASN A 170 13.88 19.56 9.00
N ASN A 171 12.86 18.69 9.09
CA ASN A 171 12.18 18.30 10.32
C ASN A 171 11.40 19.43 11.04
N SER A 172 10.97 20.46 10.31
CA SER A 172 10.16 21.56 10.84
C SER A 172 8.72 21.49 10.31
N TYR A 173 7.81 20.97 11.12
CA TYR A 173 6.41 20.83 10.72
C TYR A 173 5.69 22.19 10.61
N PRO A 174 4.94 22.46 9.52
CA PRO A 174 4.20 23.72 9.32
C PRO A 174 2.91 23.79 10.18
N SER A 175 3.04 23.93 11.49
CA SER A 175 1.88 23.99 12.39
C SER A 175 1.09 25.28 12.20
N ALA A 176 -0.23 25.18 12.12
CA ALA A 176 -1.13 26.33 12.04
C ALA A 176 -1.31 26.94 13.44
N SER A 177 -1.16 28.26 13.56
CA SER A 177 -1.44 29.01 14.79
C SER A 177 -2.56 30.02 14.59
N TYR A 178 -3.20 30.43 15.68
CA TYR A 178 -4.23 31.46 15.62
C TYR A 178 -3.65 32.77 15.06
N THR A 179 -4.42 33.42 14.19
CA THR A 179 -4.11 34.73 13.63
C THR A 179 -5.33 35.63 13.69
N SER A 180 -5.12 36.93 13.94
CA SER A 180 -6.19 37.93 13.94
C SER A 180 -6.61 38.40 12.54
N LYS A 181 -5.92 37.92 11.49
CA LYS A 181 -6.24 38.26 10.10
C LYS A 181 -7.54 37.57 9.67
N SER A 182 -8.40 38.28 8.95
CA SER A 182 -9.66 37.75 8.41
C SER A 182 -9.49 36.62 7.40
N THR A 183 -8.32 36.54 6.76
CA THR A 183 -7.96 35.45 5.83
C THR A 183 -7.65 34.12 6.53
N GLY A 184 -7.48 34.14 7.86
CA GLY A 184 -7.11 32.96 8.63
C GLY A 184 -5.62 32.58 8.50
N ALA A 185 -5.26 31.48 9.17
CA ALA A 185 -3.92 30.92 9.16
C ALA A 185 -3.64 30.18 7.84
N GLU A 186 -2.37 30.14 7.43
CA GLU A 186 -1.95 29.30 6.30
C GLU A 186 -2.19 27.82 6.64
N PRO A 187 -2.77 27.01 5.74
CA PRO A 187 -2.93 25.57 5.95
C PRO A 187 -1.58 24.86 6.05
N SER A 188 -1.49 23.89 6.95
CA SER A 188 -0.34 23.00 7.11
C SER A 188 -0.16 22.12 5.87
N ILE A 189 -1.28 21.64 5.31
CA ILE A 189 -1.33 20.84 4.09
C ILE A 189 -2.44 21.40 3.20
N ARG A 190 -2.11 21.73 1.94
CA ARG A 190 -3.10 22.19 0.96
C ARG A 190 -3.85 21.00 0.34
N GLY A 191 -5.17 21.16 0.25
CA GLY A 191 -6.09 20.24 -0.40
C GLY A 191 -5.82 20.12 -1.90
N ARG A 192 -6.14 18.94 -2.44
CA ARG A 192 -5.98 18.64 -3.87
C ARG A 192 -6.89 17.48 -4.26
N THR A 193 -7.16 17.37 -5.55
CA THR A 193 -7.87 16.22 -6.11
C THR A 193 -6.90 15.10 -6.45
N LEU A 194 -7.20 13.89 -5.97
CA LEU A 194 -6.47 12.67 -6.26
C LEU A 194 -7.14 11.92 -7.42
N TYR A 195 -6.34 11.26 -8.23
CA TYR A 195 -6.77 10.40 -9.33
C TYR A 195 -6.17 9.00 -9.12
N VAL A 196 -6.94 8.10 -8.53
CA VAL A 196 -6.50 6.75 -8.17
C VAL A 196 -6.95 5.77 -9.25
N PRO A 197 -6.06 5.19 -10.08
CA PRO A 197 -6.48 4.21 -11.06
C PRO A 197 -6.86 2.90 -10.37
N ILE A 198 -7.96 2.28 -10.80
CA ILE A 198 -8.44 1.04 -10.19
C ILE A 198 -7.71 -0.21 -10.71
N ASN A 199 -6.87 -0.10 -11.74
CA ASN A 199 -6.02 -1.14 -12.32
C ASN A 199 -6.68 -2.53 -12.46
N THR A 200 -7.89 -2.56 -13.01
CA THR A 200 -8.59 -3.80 -13.39
C THR A 200 -8.01 -4.37 -14.69
N TRP A 201 -8.37 -5.63 -15.02
CA TRP A 201 -7.92 -6.29 -16.25
C TRP A 201 -8.17 -5.48 -17.53
N PHE A 202 -9.27 -4.73 -17.61
CA PHE A 202 -9.64 -3.95 -18.79
C PHE A 202 -8.99 -2.56 -18.85
N THR A 203 -8.32 -2.11 -17.79
CA THR A 203 -7.60 -0.83 -17.74
C THR A 203 -6.11 -0.94 -18.07
N LEU A 204 -5.53 -2.13 -17.88
CA LEU A 204 -4.09 -2.36 -18.02
C LEU A 204 -3.68 -2.69 -19.45
N ASN A 205 -4.57 -3.34 -20.19
CA ASN A 205 -4.35 -3.71 -21.59
C ASN A 205 -5.56 -3.31 -22.43
N SER A 206 -5.34 -2.50 -23.46
CA SER A 206 -6.39 -2.04 -24.38
C SER A 206 -7.04 -3.18 -25.18
N GLY A 207 -6.33 -4.30 -25.39
CA GLY A 207 -6.89 -5.49 -26.02
C GLY A 207 -7.93 -6.23 -25.17
N CYS A 208 -8.00 -5.92 -23.87
CA CYS A 208 -8.97 -6.49 -22.92
C CYS A 208 -10.02 -5.47 -22.48
N ALA A 209 -10.21 -4.39 -23.24
CA ALA A 209 -11.23 -3.39 -22.96
C ALA A 209 -12.61 -4.05 -22.80
N PHE A 210 -13.39 -3.57 -21.84
CA PHE A 210 -14.63 -4.23 -21.47
C PHE A 210 -15.75 -3.90 -22.48
N PRO A 211 -16.34 -4.88 -23.19
CA PRO A 211 -17.31 -4.62 -24.25
C PRO A 211 -18.71 -4.36 -23.69
N LEU A 212 -19.06 -3.09 -23.49
CA LEU A 212 -20.38 -2.66 -23.05
C LEU A 212 -21.47 -2.98 -24.09
N ILE A 213 -21.13 -2.95 -25.38
CA ILE A 213 -22.08 -3.30 -26.45
C ILE A 213 -22.52 -4.77 -26.42
N ALA A 214 -21.67 -5.66 -25.90
CA ALA A 214 -21.97 -7.08 -25.76
C ALA A 214 -22.88 -7.38 -24.54
N LEU A 215 -23.22 -6.37 -23.73
CA LEU A 215 -24.16 -6.47 -22.63
C LEU A 215 -25.50 -5.87 -23.04
N GLN A 216 -26.47 -6.71 -23.38
CA GLN A 216 -27.84 -6.22 -23.65
C GLN A 216 -28.68 -6.23 -22.38
N TYR A 217 -28.60 -7.33 -21.62
CA TYR A 217 -29.49 -7.62 -20.50
C TYR A 217 -28.89 -7.33 -19.12
N ASN A 218 -27.58 -7.13 -19.04
CA ASN A 218 -26.87 -6.89 -17.78
C ASN A 218 -26.26 -5.49 -17.74
N ASP A 219 -26.26 -4.88 -16.56
CA ASP A 219 -25.53 -3.64 -16.31
C ASP A 219 -24.25 -3.93 -15.53
N LEU A 220 -23.21 -3.16 -15.84
CA LEU A 220 -21.93 -3.19 -15.14
C LEU A 220 -21.98 -2.19 -13.97
N TYR A 221 -21.66 -2.68 -12.79
CA TYR A 221 -21.51 -1.89 -11.58
C TYR A 221 -20.09 -2.02 -11.05
N VAL A 222 -19.53 -0.88 -10.67
CA VAL A 222 -18.26 -0.81 -9.93
C VAL A 222 -18.62 -0.30 -8.54
N ASN A 223 -18.43 -1.13 -7.52
CA ASN A 223 -18.63 -0.70 -6.14
C ASN A 223 -17.25 -0.51 -5.50
N VAL A 224 -17.09 0.63 -4.84
CA VAL A 224 -15.86 1.02 -4.16
C VAL A 224 -16.19 1.24 -2.70
N THR A 225 -15.61 0.44 -1.81
CA THR A 225 -15.72 0.63 -0.36
C THR A 225 -14.49 1.38 0.12
N LEU A 226 -14.68 2.57 0.69
CA LEU A 226 -13.62 3.40 1.26
C LEU A 226 -13.49 3.17 2.78
N ARG A 227 -12.26 3.29 3.27
CA ARG A 227 -11.95 3.28 4.70
C ARG A 227 -12.53 4.51 5.41
N PRO A 228 -12.83 4.39 6.71
CA PRO A 228 -13.25 5.54 7.51
C PRO A 228 -12.15 6.60 7.60
N ILE A 229 -12.56 7.86 7.78
CA ILE A 229 -11.63 9.00 7.87
C ILE A 229 -10.56 8.80 8.96
N GLN A 230 -10.92 8.17 10.09
CA GLN A 230 -9.97 7.89 11.18
C GLN A 230 -8.75 7.06 10.74
N GLU A 231 -8.88 6.24 9.69
CA GLU A 231 -7.81 5.36 9.20
C GLU A 231 -6.91 6.03 8.14
N LEU A 232 -7.26 7.24 7.69
CA LEU A 232 -6.61 7.91 6.55
C LEU A 232 -5.48 8.86 6.95
N PHE A 233 -5.33 9.17 8.24
CA PHE A 233 -4.30 10.11 8.71
C PHE A 233 -3.75 9.73 10.08
N GLN A 234 -2.63 10.35 10.44
CA GLN A 234 -1.95 10.18 11.72
C GLN A 234 -1.79 11.54 12.38
N ILE A 235 -1.85 11.55 13.71
CA ILE A 235 -1.59 12.73 14.55
C ILE A 235 -0.72 12.32 15.73
N ARG A 236 -0.01 13.28 16.30
CA ARG A 236 0.74 13.06 17.54
C ARG A 236 -0.20 13.02 18.72
N ASP A 237 0.02 12.06 19.62
CA ASP A 237 -0.63 12.07 20.93
C ASP A 237 -0.05 13.22 21.74
N VAL A 238 -0.89 14.21 22.06
CA VAL A 238 -0.48 15.43 22.76
C VAL A 238 -0.33 15.25 24.27
N TYR A 239 -0.77 14.12 24.83
CA TYR A 239 -0.65 13.82 26.27
C TYR A 239 0.50 12.88 26.60
N ASP A 240 0.97 12.08 25.64
CA ASP A 240 2.05 11.15 25.87
C ASP A 240 3.44 11.81 25.75
N PHE A 241 3.79 12.60 26.77
CA PHE A 241 5.10 13.26 26.85
C PHE A 241 6.25 12.28 27.16
N ASN A 242 5.96 11.13 27.79
CA ASN A 242 6.97 10.14 28.18
C ASN A 242 7.63 9.51 26.95
N TYR A 243 6.85 9.26 25.90
CA TYR A 243 7.32 8.71 24.63
C TYR A 243 7.46 9.77 23.53
N ASN A 244 7.66 11.04 23.92
CA ASN A 244 7.89 12.17 23.01
C ASN A 244 6.76 12.34 21.97
N PHE A 245 5.50 12.29 22.40
CA PHE A 245 4.30 12.54 21.58
C PHE A 245 4.27 11.68 20.29
N PRO A 246 4.13 10.35 20.40
CA PRO A 246 4.18 9.43 19.25
C PRO A 246 3.00 9.65 18.29
N TYR A 247 3.17 9.22 17.03
CA TYR A 247 2.09 9.25 16.03
C TYR A 247 1.12 8.10 16.22
N ILE A 248 -0.16 8.41 16.40
CA ILE A 248 -1.24 7.44 16.63
C ILE A 248 -2.38 7.62 15.62
N GLN A 249 -3.23 6.60 15.52
CA GLN A 249 -4.55 6.73 14.96
C GLN A 249 -5.39 7.65 15.88
N PRO A 250 -6.10 8.64 15.32
CA PRO A 250 -6.99 9.50 16.10
C PRO A 250 -8.16 8.70 16.69
N ASP A 251 -8.41 8.87 18.00
CA ASP A 251 -9.62 8.35 18.64
C ASP A 251 -10.71 9.43 18.69
N PHE A 252 -11.71 9.31 17.83
CA PHE A 252 -12.85 10.25 17.78
C PHE A 252 -13.81 10.12 18.97
N ASN A 253 -13.59 9.23 19.94
CA ASN A 253 -14.27 9.31 21.24
C ASN A 253 -13.71 10.43 22.12
N GLN A 254 -12.47 10.87 21.86
CA GLN A 254 -11.83 11.95 22.59
C GLN A 254 -12.07 13.30 21.90
N ALA A 255 -12.44 14.32 22.68
CA ALA A 255 -12.72 15.66 22.15
C ALA A 255 -11.48 16.37 21.55
N ILE A 256 -10.28 15.93 21.93
CA ILE A 256 -9.01 16.49 21.46
C ILE A 256 -8.66 16.06 20.04
N PHE A 257 -9.11 14.88 19.60
CA PHE A 257 -8.75 14.31 18.29
C PHE A 257 -9.84 14.50 17.23
N GLN A 258 -10.87 15.28 17.53
CA GLN A 258 -11.99 15.51 16.62
C GLN A 258 -11.55 16.18 15.32
N MET A 259 -12.07 15.67 14.19
CA MET A 259 -11.65 16.09 12.85
C MET A 259 -11.91 17.57 12.56
N TYR A 260 -12.98 18.17 13.12
CA TYR A 260 -13.29 19.59 12.93
C TYR A 260 -12.14 20.52 13.36
N ARG A 261 -11.22 20.06 14.23
CA ARG A 261 -10.05 20.84 14.65
C ARG A 261 -9.05 21.06 13.52
N PHE A 262 -9.06 20.18 12.53
CA PHE A 262 -8.11 20.16 11.42
C PHE A 262 -8.70 20.74 10.12
N LEU A 263 -10.03 20.89 10.04
CA LEU A 263 -10.74 21.38 8.86
C LEU A 263 -10.97 22.90 8.86
N GLN A 264 -10.47 23.61 9.87
CA GLN A 264 -10.57 25.05 9.95
C GLN A 264 -9.40 25.67 10.69
N THR A 265 -9.20 26.96 10.47
CA THR A 265 -8.15 27.72 11.17
C THR A 265 -8.38 27.71 12.68
N PRO A 266 -7.31 27.63 13.51
CA PRO A 266 -7.45 27.66 14.96
C PRO A 266 -8.19 28.94 15.41
N PRO A 267 -9.32 28.85 16.13
CA PRO A 267 -10.17 30.00 16.41
C PRO A 267 -9.61 30.90 17.52
N THR A 268 -8.78 30.35 18.41
CA THR A 268 -8.15 31.06 19.53
C THR A 268 -6.73 30.54 19.76
N PRO A 269 -5.85 31.29 20.45
CA PRO A 269 -4.50 30.82 20.79
C PRO A 269 -4.45 29.56 21.67
N LEU A 270 -5.49 29.34 22.49
CA LEU A 270 -5.56 28.23 23.44
C LEU A 270 -6.42 27.06 22.95
N ILE A 271 -7.05 27.18 21.78
CA ILE A 271 -7.82 26.12 21.09
C ILE A 271 -8.76 25.30 22.00
N LYS A 272 -9.42 25.97 22.95
CA LYS A 272 -10.35 25.30 23.88
C LYS A 272 -11.52 24.73 23.10
N GLN A 273 -12.07 23.61 23.57
CA GLN A 273 -13.17 22.93 22.88
C GLN A 273 -14.38 23.85 22.63
N GLY A 274 -14.73 24.71 23.58
CA GLY A 274 -15.85 25.66 23.45
C GLY A 274 -15.62 26.80 22.44
N ASP A 275 -14.40 27.00 21.96
CA ASP A 275 -14.08 28.08 21.03
C ASP A 275 -14.40 27.70 19.56
N TYR A 276 -14.54 26.40 19.29
CA TYR A 276 -14.87 25.87 17.97
C TYR A 276 -16.38 25.99 17.72
N LYS A 277 -16.80 27.06 17.04
CA LYS A 277 -18.22 27.29 16.67
C LYS A 277 -18.73 26.30 15.62
N ASN A 278 -17.87 25.95 14.65
CA ASN A 278 -18.16 24.95 13.65
C ASN A 278 -17.50 23.63 14.05
N THR A 279 -18.33 22.60 14.18
CA THR A 279 -17.97 21.24 14.61
C THR A 279 -18.18 20.20 13.49
N ILE A 280 -18.42 20.65 12.26
CA ILE A 280 -18.51 19.79 11.09
C ILE A 280 -17.17 19.05 10.92
N SER A 281 -17.24 17.72 10.97
CA SER A 281 -16.08 16.83 10.94
C SER A 281 -15.88 16.14 9.58
N VAL A 282 -16.72 16.46 8.60
CA VAL A 282 -16.70 15.91 7.24
C VAL A 282 -16.50 17.04 6.24
N TRP A 283 -15.88 16.76 5.10
CA TRP A 283 -15.73 17.70 3.99
C TRP A 283 -16.37 17.14 2.72
N ASN A 284 -16.61 18.01 1.74
CA ASN A 284 -17.08 17.56 0.42
C ASN A 284 -15.91 16.92 -0.36
N ALA A 285 -15.88 15.59 -0.38
CA ALA A 285 -14.83 14.82 -1.05
C ALA A 285 -15.04 14.68 -2.58
N ASP A 286 -16.15 15.16 -3.14
CA ASP A 286 -16.53 15.05 -4.58
C ASP A 286 -16.15 13.71 -5.23
N ILE A 287 -16.54 12.59 -4.61
CA ILE A 287 -16.14 11.26 -5.05
C ILE A 287 -16.82 10.92 -6.38
N HIS A 288 -16.06 10.57 -7.41
CA HIS A 288 -16.63 10.13 -8.69
C HIS A 288 -15.67 9.22 -9.45
N LEU A 289 -16.18 8.47 -10.41
CA LEU A 289 -15.32 7.76 -11.37
C LEU A 289 -15.11 8.62 -12.61
N LEU A 290 -13.86 8.66 -13.08
CA LEU A 290 -13.48 9.19 -14.38
C LEU A 290 -13.10 8.02 -15.28
N CYS A 291 -13.91 7.75 -16.30
CA CYS A 291 -13.75 6.59 -17.18
C CYS A 291 -13.46 7.03 -18.61
N THR A 292 -12.52 6.36 -19.28
CA THR A 292 -12.29 6.49 -20.73
C THR A 292 -13.19 5.49 -21.47
N TYR A 293 -14.01 6.00 -22.38
CA TYR A 293 -14.85 5.21 -23.27
C TYR A 293 -14.25 5.22 -24.68
N CYS A 294 -14.32 4.08 -25.36
CA CYS A 294 -13.91 3.95 -26.76
C CYS A 294 -15.14 3.75 -27.65
N PHE A 295 -15.27 4.66 -28.62
CA PHE A 295 -16.28 4.67 -29.66
C PHE A 295 -15.74 3.93 -30.87
N LEU A 296 -16.44 2.87 -31.27
CA LEU A 296 -16.06 2.08 -32.42
C LEU A 296 -16.81 2.54 -33.68
N SER A 297 -16.23 2.24 -34.84
CA SER A 297 -16.95 2.42 -36.11
C SER A 297 -18.21 1.55 -36.14
N LYS A 298 -19.22 1.96 -36.93
CA LYS A 298 -20.50 1.22 -37.02
C LYS A 298 -20.33 -0.23 -37.49
N GLU A 299 -19.33 -0.51 -38.32
CA GLU A 299 -19.06 -1.85 -38.83
C GLU A 299 -18.45 -2.73 -37.73
N GLU A 300 -17.44 -2.23 -37.03
CA GLU A 300 -16.79 -2.94 -35.94
C GLU A 300 -17.71 -3.13 -34.74
N SER A 301 -18.50 -2.12 -34.38
CA SER A 301 -19.55 -2.19 -33.37
C SER A 301 -20.53 -3.34 -33.63
N LYS A 302 -20.94 -3.57 -34.88
CA LYS A 302 -21.78 -4.73 -35.26
C LYS A 302 -21.05 -6.06 -35.11
N VAL A 303 -19.76 -6.12 -35.44
CA VAL A 303 -18.95 -7.33 -35.26
C VAL A 303 -18.83 -7.68 -33.78
N PHE A 304 -18.48 -6.71 -32.94
CA PHE A 304 -18.39 -6.89 -31.48
C PHE A 304 -19.73 -7.28 -30.83
N ALA A 305 -20.85 -6.79 -31.35
CA ALA A 305 -22.18 -7.14 -30.85
C ALA A 305 -22.66 -8.53 -31.29
N SER A 306 -22.18 -9.03 -32.44
CA SER A 306 -22.65 -10.29 -33.03
C SER A 306 -21.77 -11.49 -32.69
N GLN A 307 -20.48 -11.26 -32.43
CA GLN A 307 -19.52 -12.31 -32.09
C GLN A 307 -19.33 -12.43 -30.58
N ASP A 308 -19.24 -13.68 -30.12
CA ASP A 308 -18.91 -13.98 -28.74
C ASP A 308 -17.49 -13.51 -28.41
N GLN A 309 -17.34 -12.81 -27.28
CA GLN A 309 -16.05 -12.33 -26.80
C GLN A 309 -15.60 -13.14 -25.61
N VAL A 310 -14.35 -13.61 -25.62
CA VAL A 310 -13.78 -14.41 -24.54
C VAL A 310 -12.42 -13.84 -24.15
N TYR A 311 -12.29 -13.44 -22.89
CA TYR A 311 -11.06 -12.89 -22.34
C TYR A 311 -10.52 -13.80 -21.24
N LEU A 312 -9.21 -14.01 -21.27
CA LEU A 312 -8.50 -14.62 -20.15
C LEU A 312 -8.11 -13.51 -19.17
N ILE A 313 -8.61 -13.58 -17.95
CA ILE A 313 -8.38 -12.57 -16.92
C ILE A 313 -7.69 -13.17 -15.70
N LYS A 314 -7.03 -12.32 -14.93
CA LYS A 314 -6.48 -12.67 -13.61
C LYS A 314 -7.45 -12.22 -12.53
N ASP A 315 -8.08 -13.17 -11.85
CA ASP A 315 -8.87 -12.91 -10.65
C ASP A 315 -7.98 -12.99 -9.40
N VAL A 316 -8.25 -12.14 -8.43
CA VAL A 316 -7.40 -11.92 -7.25
C VAL A 316 -8.09 -12.44 -6.00
N PHE A 317 -7.40 -13.24 -5.19
CA PHE A 317 -7.90 -13.75 -3.92
C PHE A 317 -7.00 -13.32 -2.77
N ASP A 318 -7.62 -12.83 -1.69
CA ASP A 318 -6.91 -12.34 -0.51
C ASP A 318 -7.09 -13.33 0.65
N TYR A 319 -5.99 -13.66 1.33
CA TYR A 319 -5.95 -14.52 2.50
C TYR A 319 -5.25 -13.79 3.64
N ASN A 320 -5.91 -13.69 4.80
CA ASN A 320 -5.34 -13.06 6.00
C ASN A 320 -5.17 -14.11 7.10
N PHE A 321 -3.97 -14.19 7.64
CA PHE A 321 -3.61 -15.08 8.74
C PHE A 321 -3.08 -14.26 9.91
N GLU A 322 -3.75 -14.35 11.04
CA GLU A 322 -3.45 -13.59 12.25
C GLU A 322 -2.44 -14.34 13.15
N ASN A 323 -1.60 -13.60 13.85
CA ASN A 323 -0.67 -14.11 14.88
C ASN A 323 0.31 -15.21 14.40
N VAL A 324 0.92 -15.01 13.24
CA VAL A 324 2.00 -15.84 12.68
C VAL A 324 3.33 -15.46 13.36
N THR A 325 3.76 -16.21 14.37
CA THR A 325 5.03 -15.97 15.08
C THR A 325 5.85 -17.24 15.23
N GLY A 326 7.18 -17.11 15.07
CA GLY A 326 8.10 -18.25 15.08
C GLY A 326 7.93 -19.13 13.84
N THR A 327 8.20 -20.43 13.98
CA THR A 327 8.03 -21.41 12.91
C THR A 327 6.61 -21.96 12.90
N THR A 328 5.85 -21.65 11.85
CA THR A 328 4.46 -22.08 11.71
C THR A 328 4.15 -22.55 10.30
N ARG A 329 3.17 -23.45 10.17
CA ARG A 329 2.66 -23.92 8.88
C ARG A 329 1.27 -23.36 8.67
N VAL A 330 1.13 -22.53 7.65
CA VAL A 330 -0.10 -21.83 7.29
C VAL A 330 -0.76 -22.56 6.12
N LYS A 331 -1.99 -23.04 6.31
CA LYS A 331 -2.75 -23.73 5.26
C LYS A 331 -3.49 -22.73 4.38
N ILE A 332 -3.33 -22.83 3.06
CA ILE A 332 -4.02 -22.02 2.07
C ILE A 332 -5.12 -22.86 1.42
N ASN A 333 -6.35 -22.35 1.44
CA ASN A 333 -7.47 -22.96 0.72
C ASN A 333 -7.54 -22.38 -0.70
N SER A 334 -6.64 -22.85 -1.57
CA SER A 334 -6.54 -22.40 -2.96
C SER A 334 -7.07 -23.42 -3.96
N ASN A 335 -7.64 -22.95 -5.07
CA ASN A 335 -8.23 -23.77 -6.12
C ASN A 335 -8.08 -23.09 -7.49
N GLY A 336 -7.77 -23.85 -8.54
CA GLY A 336 -7.68 -23.38 -9.92
C GLY A 336 -6.25 -23.20 -10.43
N MET A 337 -6.12 -22.44 -11.52
CA MET A 337 -4.85 -22.18 -12.20
C MET A 337 -4.21 -20.90 -11.65
N ILE A 338 -3.13 -21.03 -10.90
CA ILE A 338 -2.49 -19.91 -10.19
C ILE A 338 -1.21 -19.48 -10.89
N ALA A 339 -1.09 -18.17 -11.10
CA ALA A 339 0.05 -17.56 -11.78
C ALA A 339 1.16 -17.19 -10.78
N ASN A 340 0.80 -16.58 -9.65
CA ASN A 340 1.75 -16.12 -8.64
C ASN A 340 1.07 -15.86 -7.28
N TRP A 341 1.92 -15.74 -6.27
CA TRP A 341 1.60 -15.25 -4.94
C TRP A 341 2.39 -13.98 -4.64
N MET A 342 1.72 -12.99 -4.08
CA MET A 342 2.34 -11.85 -3.40
C MET A 342 1.94 -11.89 -1.95
N PHE A 343 2.86 -11.61 -1.05
CA PHE A 343 2.53 -11.62 0.37
C PHE A 343 3.46 -10.70 1.14
N TYR A 344 2.98 -10.23 2.28
CA TYR A 344 3.78 -9.47 3.22
C TYR A 344 3.40 -9.88 4.64
N LEU A 345 4.30 -9.60 5.58
CA LEU A 345 3.99 -9.67 7.00
C LEU A 345 3.95 -8.26 7.58
N GLN A 346 3.04 -8.06 8.52
CA GLN A 346 2.87 -6.80 9.24
C GLN A 346 2.72 -7.05 10.72
N ARG A 347 3.09 -6.08 11.54
CA ARG A 347 2.75 -6.12 12.97
C ARG A 347 1.24 -6.01 13.14
N ASN A 348 0.70 -6.74 14.11
CA ASN A 348 -0.72 -6.69 14.45
C ASN A 348 -1.17 -5.33 15.04
N ASP A 349 -0.22 -4.51 15.51
CA ASP A 349 -0.47 -3.16 16.08
C ASP A 349 -0.48 -2.02 15.05
N VAL A 350 -0.37 -2.34 13.74
CA VAL A 350 -0.31 -1.36 12.66
C VAL A 350 -1.56 -0.48 12.60
N ASN A 351 -2.73 -1.05 12.91
CA ASN A 351 -4.01 -0.34 12.93
C ASN A 351 -4.06 0.79 13.96
N LEU A 352 -3.44 0.63 15.12
CA LEU A 352 -3.37 1.66 16.18
C LEU A 352 -2.58 2.90 15.76
N ARG A 353 -1.78 2.78 14.69
CA ARG A 353 -0.88 3.82 14.21
C ARG A 353 -1.14 4.22 12.76
N ASN A 354 -2.12 3.60 12.08
CA ASN A 354 -2.42 3.81 10.65
C ASN A 354 -1.21 3.63 9.71
N GLU A 355 -0.27 2.74 10.03
CA GLU A 355 0.92 2.46 9.21
C GLU A 355 0.66 1.34 8.18
N TRP A 356 -0.43 1.42 7.41
CA TRP A 356 -0.92 0.34 6.54
C TRP A 356 0.07 -0.14 5.48
N SER A 357 0.99 0.71 5.03
CA SER A 357 2.03 0.39 4.04
C SER A 357 3.37 0.03 4.67
N ASN A 358 3.45 -0.15 6.00
CA ASN A 358 4.67 -0.60 6.67
C ASN A 358 4.69 -2.13 6.77
N TYR A 359 5.60 -2.76 6.03
CA TYR A 359 5.81 -4.22 6.01
C TYR A 359 7.07 -4.65 6.80
N THR A 360 7.56 -3.77 7.68
CA THR A 360 8.79 -4.00 8.45
C THR A 360 8.46 -4.19 9.93
N ASN A 361 9.42 -4.75 10.66
CA ASN A 361 9.32 -4.96 12.09
C ASN A 361 9.39 -3.64 12.90
N TRP A 362 9.89 -2.57 12.30
CA TRP A 362 9.94 -1.28 12.95
C TRP A 362 8.52 -0.71 13.09
N PRO A 363 8.18 -0.10 14.24
CA PRO A 363 6.88 0.53 14.39
C PRO A 363 6.72 1.62 13.31
N TYR A 364 7.65 2.57 13.25
CA TYR A 364 7.66 3.60 12.21
C TYR A 364 8.82 3.36 11.24
N ARG A 365 8.82 4.01 10.08
CA ARG A 365 9.89 3.87 9.06
C ARG A 365 11.21 4.58 9.43
N SER A 366 11.46 4.76 10.71
CA SER A 366 12.69 5.27 11.30
C SER A 366 13.29 4.19 12.18
N LEU A 367 14.62 4.19 12.30
CA LEU A 367 15.31 3.28 13.20
C LEU A 367 14.79 3.49 14.64
N PRO A 368 14.29 2.45 15.33
CA PRO A 368 13.69 2.59 16.67
C PRO A 368 14.66 3.14 17.70
N SER A 369 15.84 2.52 17.83
CA SER A 369 16.93 3.03 18.67
C SER A 369 18.06 3.49 17.77
N ASN A 370 18.25 4.81 17.72
CA ASN A 370 19.28 5.46 16.91
C ASN A 370 20.47 5.89 17.78
N VAL A 371 21.46 6.53 17.15
CA VAL A 371 22.66 7.01 17.85
C VAL A 371 22.33 8.01 18.95
N THR A 372 23.09 7.95 20.04
CA THR A 372 23.02 8.89 21.16
C THR A 372 24.30 9.73 21.21
N ILE A 373 24.25 10.89 21.87
CA ILE A 373 25.44 11.72 22.06
C ILE A 373 26.44 10.94 22.91
N ALA A 374 27.71 10.91 22.49
CA ALA A 374 28.75 10.20 23.20
C ALA A 374 28.86 10.72 24.65
N PRO A 375 29.00 9.83 25.65
CA PRO A 375 29.05 10.25 27.04
C PRO A 375 30.30 11.09 27.29
N ASN A 376 30.12 12.13 28.10
CA ASN A 376 31.22 12.96 28.59
C ASN A 376 32.00 12.27 29.72
N THR A 377 31.43 11.21 30.31
CA THR A 377 32.03 10.47 31.42
C THR A 377 33.22 9.64 30.95
N PRO A 378 34.33 9.63 31.71
CA PRO A 378 35.48 8.81 31.39
C PRO A 378 35.14 7.32 31.41
N PHE A 379 35.90 6.53 30.65
CA PHE A 379 35.75 5.08 30.67
C PHE A 379 36.25 4.48 31.97
N GLU A 380 35.47 3.59 32.57
CA GLU A 380 35.90 2.82 33.73
C GLU A 380 37.19 2.04 33.39
N GLY A 381 38.21 2.17 34.25
CA GLY A 381 39.49 1.49 34.08
C GLY A 381 40.50 2.17 33.16
N THR A 382 40.30 3.44 32.80
CA THR A 382 41.26 4.23 32.00
C THR A 382 41.78 5.46 32.77
N ASP A 383 43.01 5.90 32.47
CA ASP A 383 43.60 7.15 33.01
C ASP A 383 43.03 8.41 32.34
N LEU A 384 42.11 8.25 31.39
CA LEU A 384 41.45 9.36 30.70
C LEU A 384 40.49 10.06 31.66
N GLN A 385 40.61 11.38 31.79
CA GLN A 385 39.74 12.19 32.65
C GLN A 385 38.42 12.60 31.96
N TYR A 386 38.22 12.18 30.71
CA TYR A 386 37.12 12.59 29.86
C TYR A 386 36.66 11.44 28.96
N GLY A 387 35.36 11.39 28.66
CA GLY A 387 34.77 10.45 27.70
C GLY A 387 34.88 10.92 26.25
N ILE A 388 34.43 10.08 25.32
CA ILE A 388 34.41 10.37 23.87
C ILE A 388 33.66 11.68 23.55
N GLY A 389 32.68 12.05 24.37
CA GLY A 389 31.91 13.29 24.21
C GLY A 389 32.75 14.56 24.29
N ILE A 390 33.97 14.50 24.83
CA ILE A 390 34.86 15.65 25.02
C ILE A 390 36.12 15.50 24.17
N ASN A 391 36.45 16.57 23.42
CA ASN A 391 37.73 16.66 22.71
C ASN A 391 38.74 17.50 23.53
N PRO A 392 39.87 16.91 23.98
CA PRO A 392 40.92 17.58 24.73
C PRO A 392 41.90 18.31 23.80
N ALA A 393 41.46 19.33 23.06
CA ALA A 393 42.35 20.07 22.15
C ALA A 393 42.91 21.34 22.81
N PHE A 394 44.24 21.46 22.86
CA PHE A 394 44.99 22.68 23.25
C PHE A 394 44.58 23.31 24.60
N GLY A 395 44.28 22.49 25.61
CA GLY A 395 43.95 22.98 26.97
C GLY A 395 42.52 23.53 27.12
N ASN A 396 41.70 23.50 26.07
CA ASN A 396 40.28 23.82 26.13
C ASN A 396 39.44 22.55 25.91
N ILE A 397 38.38 22.42 26.72
CA ILE A 397 37.42 21.32 26.64
C ILE A 397 36.32 21.75 25.65
N PHE A 398 36.22 21.06 24.52
CA PHE A 398 35.12 21.27 23.56
C PHE A 398 34.26 20.02 23.44
N ASN A 399 32.95 20.21 23.25
CA ASN A 399 32.06 19.12 22.89
C ASN A 399 32.51 18.56 21.53
N SER A 400 32.80 17.26 21.50
CA SER A 400 33.26 16.55 20.30
C SER A 400 32.19 16.49 19.21
N GLY A 401 30.90 16.63 19.57
CA GLY A 401 29.77 16.40 18.67
C GLY A 401 29.65 14.95 18.18
N LEU A 402 30.44 14.03 18.77
CA LEU A 402 30.44 12.63 18.40
C LEU A 402 29.19 11.94 18.91
N THR A 403 28.67 11.03 18.10
CA THR A 403 27.52 10.19 18.43
C THR A 403 27.96 8.73 18.42
N ILE A 404 27.39 7.92 19.31
CA ILE A 404 27.68 6.48 19.44
C ILE A 404 26.39 5.67 19.23
N THR A 405 26.55 4.43 18.76
CA THR A 405 25.41 3.54 18.50
C THR A 405 24.76 2.96 19.75
N GLY A 406 25.42 3.05 20.91
CA GLY A 406 24.92 2.49 22.17
C GLY A 406 24.91 0.96 22.21
N ASP A 407 24.11 0.40 23.11
CA ASP A 407 23.92 -1.04 23.30
C ASP A 407 23.13 -1.68 22.15
N PHE A 408 23.26 -2.99 22.00
CA PHE A 408 22.51 -3.73 20.98
C PHE A 408 21.01 -3.77 21.30
N HIS A 409 20.20 -3.19 20.41
CA HIS A 409 18.74 -3.25 20.49
C HIS A 409 18.15 -4.26 19.51
N ILE A 410 17.44 -5.24 20.06
CA ILE A 410 16.68 -6.29 19.37
C ILE A 410 15.68 -5.69 18.36
N GLU A 411 15.03 -4.59 18.73
CA GLU A 411 14.04 -3.87 17.92
C GLU A 411 14.59 -3.30 16.60
N ASN A 412 15.90 -3.10 16.49
CA ASN A 412 16.52 -2.56 15.28
C ASN A 412 16.52 -3.56 14.11
N LYS A 413 16.19 -4.85 14.34
CA LYS A 413 16.01 -5.83 13.25
C LYS A 413 14.78 -5.46 12.41
N LYS A 414 15.00 -5.12 11.14
CA LYS A 414 13.96 -4.63 10.19
C LYS A 414 13.08 -5.73 9.59
N GLU A 415 13.68 -6.87 9.24
CA GLU A 415 12.99 -7.94 8.51
C GLU A 415 12.16 -8.81 9.46
N ILE A 416 10.92 -9.11 9.05
CA ILE A 416 10.01 -9.97 9.81
C ILE A 416 10.21 -11.45 9.46
N MET A 417 10.23 -11.78 8.16
CA MET A 417 10.40 -13.16 7.71
C MET A 417 11.88 -13.51 7.59
N GLU A 418 12.25 -14.66 8.16
CA GLU A 418 13.60 -15.20 8.03
C GLU A 418 13.66 -16.25 6.91
N THR A 419 12.75 -17.22 6.93
CA THR A 419 12.68 -18.28 5.91
C THR A 419 11.25 -18.62 5.52
N MET A 420 11.07 -19.10 4.29
CA MET A 420 9.80 -19.63 3.79
C MET A 420 10.03 -20.85 2.90
N GLY A 421 9.17 -21.87 3.05
CA GLY A 421 9.08 -23.03 2.16
C GLY A 421 7.62 -23.28 1.74
N VAL A 422 7.44 -23.95 0.60
CA VAL A 422 6.13 -24.29 0.03
C VAL A 422 5.94 -25.80 0.04
N LEU A 423 4.89 -26.28 0.70
CA LEU A 423 4.53 -27.68 0.75
C LEU A 423 3.20 -27.96 0.04
N LEU A 424 3.19 -29.01 -0.76
CA LEU A 424 2.01 -29.52 -1.46
C LEU A 424 1.81 -30.99 -1.06
N ASP A 425 0.67 -31.30 -0.44
CA ASP A 425 0.32 -32.63 0.09
C ASP A 425 1.39 -33.26 1.01
N GLY A 426 2.19 -32.41 1.68
CA GLY A 426 3.24 -32.83 2.62
C GLY A 426 4.63 -32.97 1.99
N GLU A 427 4.77 -32.83 0.67
CA GLU A 427 6.06 -32.79 -0.02
C GLU A 427 6.50 -31.34 -0.28
N TYR A 428 7.81 -31.09 -0.22
CA TYR A 428 8.38 -29.78 -0.53
C TYR A 428 8.36 -29.54 -2.03
N ARG A 429 7.50 -28.60 -2.45
CA ARG A 429 7.58 -28.01 -3.79
C ARG A 429 8.72 -27.01 -3.86
N GLU A 430 8.89 -26.21 -2.81
CA GLU A 430 10.02 -25.30 -2.65
C GLU A 430 10.58 -25.53 -1.25
N ASN A 431 11.89 -25.80 -1.19
CA ASN A 431 12.57 -25.98 0.09
C ASN A 431 12.53 -24.66 0.89
N THR A 432 12.79 -24.74 2.19
CA THR A 432 12.90 -23.54 3.02
C THR A 432 14.08 -22.68 2.56
N LEU A 433 13.77 -21.50 2.03
CA LEU A 433 14.74 -20.53 1.52
C LEU A 433 14.71 -19.25 2.37
N PRO A 434 15.83 -18.52 2.47
CA PRO A 434 15.88 -17.27 3.20
C PRO A 434 15.05 -16.18 2.51
N SER A 435 14.56 -15.22 3.29
CA SER A 435 13.67 -14.14 2.82
C SER A 435 14.25 -13.31 1.68
N GLY A 436 15.58 -13.19 1.59
CA GLY A 436 16.27 -12.53 0.49
C GLY A 436 16.00 -13.12 -0.89
N VAL A 437 15.67 -14.42 -0.99
CA VAL A 437 15.30 -15.04 -2.28
C VAL A 437 13.99 -14.46 -2.79
N PHE A 438 12.95 -14.42 -1.94
CA PHE A 438 11.64 -13.89 -2.29
C PHE A 438 11.62 -12.36 -2.37
N ASN A 439 12.53 -11.68 -1.65
CA ASN A 439 12.62 -10.22 -1.68
C ASN A 439 13.44 -9.69 -2.86
N TYR A 440 14.46 -10.40 -3.32
CA TYR A 440 15.39 -9.91 -4.35
C TYR A 440 15.44 -10.78 -5.60
N VAL A 441 15.67 -12.09 -5.46
CA VAL A 441 15.93 -12.98 -6.60
C VAL A 441 14.69 -13.19 -7.47
N GLU A 442 13.54 -13.46 -6.85
CA GLU A 442 12.27 -13.62 -7.55
C GLU A 442 11.85 -12.32 -8.26
N LYS A 443 12.02 -11.18 -7.59
CA LYS A 443 11.71 -9.87 -8.17
C LYS A 443 12.60 -9.56 -9.37
N TYR A 444 13.91 -9.76 -9.23
CA TYR A 444 14.88 -9.46 -10.28
C TYR A 444 14.64 -10.26 -11.57
N THR A 445 14.18 -11.51 -11.44
CA THR A 445 14.05 -12.42 -12.59
C THR A 445 12.67 -12.37 -13.25
N ARG A 446 11.60 -12.12 -12.49
CA ARG A 446 10.20 -12.29 -12.97
C ARG A 446 9.38 -11.02 -13.02
N THR A 447 9.82 -9.95 -12.37
CA THR A 447 9.06 -8.71 -12.22
C THR A 447 9.84 -7.54 -12.82
N GLN A 448 9.14 -6.46 -13.21
CA GLN A 448 9.77 -5.28 -13.82
C GLN A 448 10.11 -4.18 -12.80
N GLY A 449 9.55 -4.25 -11.59
CA GLY A 449 9.64 -3.20 -10.58
C GLY A 449 10.53 -3.56 -9.38
N PHE A 450 10.88 -2.52 -8.62
CA PHE A 450 11.51 -2.65 -7.31
C PHE A 450 10.44 -2.47 -6.23
N ALA A 451 9.83 -3.59 -5.83
CA ALA A 451 8.82 -3.60 -4.77
C ALA A 451 9.42 -3.24 -3.41
N LYS A 452 8.60 -2.59 -2.56
CA LYS A 452 8.99 -2.14 -1.21
C LYS A 452 9.56 -3.29 -0.37
N ASP A 453 10.43 -2.95 0.57
CA ASP A 453 10.97 -3.91 1.54
C ASP A 453 9.84 -4.54 2.35
N GLY A 454 9.89 -5.87 2.51
CA GLY A 454 8.86 -6.64 3.23
C GLY A 454 7.69 -7.11 2.36
N LEU A 455 7.58 -6.64 1.11
CA LEU A 455 6.69 -7.23 0.11
C LEU A 455 7.43 -8.36 -0.62
N TYR A 456 7.00 -9.60 -0.42
CA TYR A 456 7.58 -10.78 -1.02
C TYR A 456 6.75 -11.27 -2.21
N CYS A 457 7.40 -11.92 -3.17
CA CYS A 457 6.72 -12.56 -4.29
C CYS A 457 7.23 -13.98 -4.52
N TYR A 458 6.33 -14.85 -4.96
CA TYR A 458 6.64 -16.19 -5.44
C TYR A 458 5.88 -16.43 -6.75
N ASN A 459 6.61 -16.64 -7.84
CA ASN A 459 6.02 -16.69 -9.18
C ASN A 459 6.07 -18.11 -9.74
N PHE A 460 4.93 -18.63 -10.20
CA PHE A 460 4.86 -19.83 -11.02
C PHE A 460 4.99 -19.52 -12.51
N CYS A 461 4.76 -18.26 -12.89
CA CYS A 461 4.90 -17.73 -14.24
C CYS A 461 6.31 -17.21 -14.54
N LEU A 462 6.68 -17.13 -15.83
CA LEU A 462 7.96 -16.58 -16.25
C LEU A 462 8.02 -15.04 -16.20
N ASN A 463 6.86 -14.38 -16.33
CA ASN A 463 6.71 -12.92 -16.29
C ASN A 463 5.40 -12.55 -15.58
N SER A 464 5.46 -11.69 -14.56
CA SER A 464 4.30 -11.22 -13.81
C SER A 464 3.58 -10.02 -14.44
N SER A 465 4.19 -9.36 -15.43
CA SER A 465 3.74 -8.08 -15.96
C SER A 465 2.24 -8.07 -16.35
N PRO A 466 1.46 -7.08 -15.86
CA PRO A 466 0.04 -6.96 -16.16
C PRO A 466 -0.24 -6.43 -17.57
N PHE A 467 0.78 -5.87 -18.25
CA PHE A 467 0.64 -5.31 -19.59
C PHE A 467 0.70 -6.40 -20.68
N GLU A 468 1.24 -7.58 -20.35
CA GLU A 468 1.28 -8.72 -21.24
C GLU A 468 0.05 -9.60 -21.08
N TYR A 469 -0.68 -9.81 -22.19
CA TYR A 469 -1.86 -10.68 -22.17
C TYR A 469 -1.51 -12.17 -22.14
N GLN A 470 -0.40 -12.56 -22.78
CA GLN A 470 -0.02 -13.95 -22.97
C GLN A 470 0.41 -14.61 -21.64
N PRO A 471 -0.24 -15.71 -21.21
CA PRO A 471 0.21 -16.48 -20.05
C PRO A 471 1.59 -17.10 -20.27
N SER A 472 2.39 -17.13 -19.20
CA SER A 472 3.78 -17.60 -19.22
C SER A 472 4.08 -18.68 -18.18
N GLY A 473 3.05 -19.31 -17.61
CA GLY A 473 3.16 -20.39 -16.63
C GLY A 473 2.10 -20.27 -15.53
N ALA A 474 1.60 -21.42 -15.06
CA ALA A 474 0.67 -21.51 -13.94
C ALA A 474 0.68 -22.93 -13.36
N ILE A 475 0.36 -23.06 -12.07
CA ILE A 475 0.16 -24.34 -11.40
C ILE A 475 -1.32 -24.58 -11.13
N ASN A 476 -1.78 -25.82 -11.34
CA ASN A 476 -3.15 -26.21 -10.99
C ASN A 476 -3.19 -26.71 -9.53
N LEU A 477 -3.65 -25.86 -8.60
CA LEU A 477 -3.74 -26.24 -7.20
C LEU A 477 -4.99 -27.07 -6.86
N SER A 478 -5.96 -27.21 -7.77
CA SER A 478 -7.13 -28.08 -7.57
C SER A 478 -6.75 -29.56 -7.40
N LYS A 479 -5.55 -29.96 -7.83
CA LYS A 479 -5.05 -31.33 -7.71
C LYS A 479 -4.50 -31.66 -6.32
N PHE A 480 -4.16 -30.65 -5.52
CA PHE A 480 -3.56 -30.83 -4.19
C PHE A 480 -4.61 -30.60 -3.11
N ARG A 481 -4.63 -31.43 -2.06
CA ARG A 481 -5.61 -31.32 -0.97
C ARG A 481 -5.12 -30.40 0.15
N ASN A 482 -3.82 -30.41 0.41
CA ASN A 482 -3.16 -29.64 1.45
C ASN A 482 -2.06 -28.77 0.84
N ILE A 483 -2.33 -27.47 0.75
CA ILE A 483 -1.35 -26.46 0.34
C ILE A 483 -0.94 -25.71 1.60
N GLN A 484 0.36 -25.69 1.91
CA GLN A 484 0.87 -25.07 3.12
C GLN A 484 2.11 -24.22 2.84
N LEU A 485 2.19 -23.08 3.51
CA LEU A 485 3.40 -22.28 3.62
C LEU A 485 4.04 -22.55 4.98
N GLU A 486 5.29 -22.98 4.96
CA GLU A 486 6.11 -23.09 6.17
C GLU A 486 6.90 -21.80 6.31
N VAL A 487 6.50 -20.95 7.26
CA VAL A 487 7.09 -19.62 7.47
C VAL A 487 7.76 -19.59 8.83
N THR A 488 9.00 -19.09 8.87
CA THR A 488 9.70 -18.75 10.12
C THR A 488 9.87 -17.25 10.19
N THR A 489 9.30 -16.64 11.23
CA THR A 489 9.44 -15.21 11.51
C THR A 489 10.46 -14.97 12.61
N TYR A 490 10.95 -13.73 12.66
CA TYR A 490 11.62 -13.19 13.83
C TYR A 490 10.74 -13.36 15.08
N VAL A 491 11.37 -13.54 16.25
CA VAL A 491 10.65 -13.67 17.51
C VAL A 491 10.67 -12.32 18.22
N PRO A 492 9.50 -11.66 18.39
CA PRO A 492 9.42 -10.36 19.05
C PRO A 492 9.79 -10.43 20.53
N PRO A 493 10.13 -9.28 21.17
CA PRO A 493 10.42 -9.25 22.59
C PRO A 493 9.22 -9.70 23.43
N VAL A 494 9.52 -10.37 24.55
CA VAL A 494 8.52 -10.84 25.52
C VAL A 494 8.01 -9.64 26.31
N ASP A 495 6.69 -9.49 26.39
CA ASP A 495 6.08 -8.44 27.19
C ASP A 495 6.19 -8.81 28.67
N ASN A 496 7.14 -8.20 29.40
CA ASN A 496 7.36 -8.50 30.81
C ASN A 496 6.18 -8.10 31.73
N VAL A 497 5.27 -7.24 31.27
CA VAL A 497 4.12 -6.76 32.04
C VAL A 497 2.89 -7.64 31.79
N ALA A 498 2.55 -7.93 30.54
CA ALA A 498 1.40 -8.77 30.20
C ALA A 498 1.68 -10.28 30.33
N SER A 499 2.94 -10.70 30.26
CA SER A 499 3.35 -12.09 30.55
C SER A 499 3.53 -12.37 32.05
N ALA A 500 3.43 -11.34 32.90
CA ALA A 500 3.48 -11.49 34.35
C ALA A 500 2.33 -12.40 34.82
N VAL A 501 2.70 -13.44 35.56
CA VAL A 501 1.75 -14.38 36.14
C VAL A 501 1.09 -13.68 37.33
N ASP A 502 -0.16 -13.26 37.18
CA ASP A 502 -0.89 -12.65 38.28
C ASP A 502 -1.30 -13.76 39.28
N ILE A 503 -0.62 -13.77 40.43
CA ILE A 503 -0.86 -14.72 41.51
C ILE A 503 -1.92 -14.10 42.41
N ILE A 504 -3.15 -14.60 42.31
CA ILE A 504 -4.26 -14.18 43.16
C ILE A 504 -4.00 -14.74 44.55
N CYS A 505 -3.62 -13.89 45.49
CA CYS A 505 -3.42 -14.26 46.89
C CYS A 505 -4.67 -14.05 47.76
N ASP A 506 -4.78 -14.81 48.86
CA ASP A 506 -5.74 -14.55 49.93
C ASP A 506 -5.36 -13.29 50.73
N GLY A 507 -6.23 -12.84 51.64
CA GLY A 507 -5.96 -11.70 52.53
C GLY A 507 -4.76 -11.89 53.49
N ASN A 508 -4.13 -13.07 53.51
CA ASN A 508 -2.95 -13.42 54.28
C ASN A 508 -1.70 -13.66 53.38
N GLY A 509 -1.78 -13.41 52.08
CA GLY A 509 -0.67 -13.55 51.14
C GLY A 509 -0.42 -14.97 50.60
N ASN A 510 -1.33 -15.94 50.83
CA ASN A 510 -1.21 -17.30 50.28
C ASN A 510 -1.80 -17.37 48.85
N PRO A 511 -1.11 -17.99 47.87
CA PRO A 511 -1.59 -18.07 46.49
C PRO A 511 -2.83 -18.98 46.36
N ILE A 512 -3.99 -18.42 45.98
CA ILE A 512 -5.27 -19.14 45.75
C ILE A 512 -5.43 -19.53 44.26
N GLY A 513 -4.84 -18.77 43.33
CA GLY A 513 -4.98 -19.07 41.90
C GLY A 513 -4.02 -18.30 41.01
N ILE A 514 -3.83 -18.79 39.79
CA ILE A 514 -2.98 -18.16 38.79
C ILE A 514 -3.86 -17.70 37.63
N ARG A 515 -3.81 -16.41 37.28
CA ARG A 515 -4.43 -15.89 36.07
C ARG A 515 -3.34 -15.64 35.02
N LYS A 516 -3.22 -16.52 34.04
CA LYS A 516 -2.27 -16.38 32.92
C LYS A 516 -2.98 -16.12 31.60
N SER A 517 -2.71 -14.96 31.01
CA SER A 517 -3.15 -14.58 29.67
C SER A 517 -2.19 -15.18 28.63
N ASN A 518 -2.30 -16.48 28.33
CA ASN A 518 -1.37 -17.17 27.40
C ASN A 518 -1.34 -16.62 25.96
N TRP A 519 -2.24 -15.69 25.59
CA TRP A 519 -2.41 -15.19 24.23
C TRP A 519 -1.56 -13.94 23.91
N ARG A 520 -0.91 -13.31 24.91
CA ARG A 520 0.00 -12.14 24.77
C ARG A 520 1.36 -12.40 25.42
N LEU A 521 2.07 -13.40 24.91
CA LEU A 521 3.46 -13.67 25.34
C LEU A 521 4.43 -12.59 24.85
N PHE A 522 4.17 -12.01 23.68
CA PHE A 522 5.01 -11.00 23.05
C PHE A 522 4.31 -9.64 23.03
N GLU A 523 5.10 -8.56 22.97
CA GLU A 523 4.58 -7.18 22.87
C GLU A 523 3.71 -6.97 21.63
N TYR A 524 4.07 -7.63 20.53
CA TYR A 524 3.33 -7.64 19.28
C TYR A 524 3.49 -9.00 18.57
N ASN A 525 2.56 -9.31 17.66
CA ASN A 525 2.64 -10.47 16.78
C ASN A 525 2.63 -10.01 15.31
N TYR A 526 2.84 -10.94 14.38
CA TYR A 526 2.74 -10.66 12.95
C TYR A 526 1.48 -11.24 12.32
N ASN A 527 0.96 -10.53 11.33
CA ASN A 527 -0.12 -10.96 10.46
C ASN A 527 0.44 -11.16 9.05
N LEU A 528 0.07 -12.26 8.41
CA LEU A 528 0.46 -12.60 7.05
C LEU A 528 -0.75 -12.34 6.13
N THR A 529 -0.58 -11.43 5.17
CA THR A 529 -1.54 -11.22 4.09
C THR A 529 -0.95 -11.78 2.81
N LEU A 530 -1.70 -12.66 2.14
CA LEU A 530 -1.34 -13.29 0.88
C LEU A 530 -2.37 -12.98 -0.19
N PHE A 531 -1.90 -12.45 -1.30
CA PHE A 531 -2.63 -12.23 -2.54
C PHE A 531 -2.28 -13.31 -3.54
N GLU A 532 -3.30 -13.90 -4.13
CA GLU A 532 -3.18 -14.95 -5.14
C GLU A 532 -3.84 -14.53 -6.44
N GLU A 533 -3.06 -14.53 -7.53
CA GLU A 533 -3.55 -14.27 -8.88
C GLU A 533 -3.89 -15.60 -9.58
N ARG A 534 -5.16 -15.76 -9.96
CA ARG A 534 -5.68 -16.94 -10.66
C ARG A 534 -6.14 -16.60 -12.07
N TYR A 535 -5.83 -17.46 -13.03
CA TYR A 535 -6.43 -17.36 -14.35
C TYR A 535 -7.88 -17.83 -14.33
N ASN A 536 -8.74 -17.03 -14.94
CA ASN A 536 -10.13 -17.38 -15.17
C ASN A 536 -10.58 -16.82 -16.54
N VAL A 537 -11.65 -17.37 -17.09
CA VAL A 537 -12.16 -17.00 -18.41
C VAL A 537 -13.45 -16.23 -18.25
N LEU A 538 -13.47 -15.01 -18.80
CA LEU A 538 -14.62 -14.13 -18.88
C LEU A 538 -15.23 -14.23 -20.27
N SER A 539 -16.49 -14.63 -20.36
CA SER A 539 -17.21 -14.78 -21.63
C SER A 539 -18.39 -13.82 -21.74
N PHE A 540 -18.56 -13.23 -22.92
CA PHE A 540 -19.71 -12.43 -23.32
C PHE A 540 -20.43 -13.16 -24.44
N ILE A 541 -21.58 -13.76 -24.14
CA ILE A 541 -22.34 -14.61 -25.05
C ILE A 541 -23.82 -14.24 -24.95
N GLY A 542 -24.45 -13.99 -26.11
CA GLY A 542 -25.90 -13.76 -26.17
C GLY A 542 -26.39 -12.56 -25.36
N GLY A 543 -25.59 -11.49 -25.23
CA GLY A 543 -25.97 -10.30 -24.47
C GLY A 543 -25.75 -10.40 -22.96
N ASN A 544 -25.20 -11.53 -22.47
CA ASN A 544 -24.88 -11.79 -21.08
C ASN A 544 -23.37 -11.90 -20.89
N CYS A 545 -22.93 -11.70 -19.64
CA CYS A 545 -21.55 -11.83 -19.22
C CYS A 545 -21.47 -12.85 -18.09
N GLY A 546 -20.48 -13.72 -18.12
CA GLY A 546 -20.29 -14.75 -17.11
C GLY A 546 -18.84 -15.22 -17.03
N MET A 547 -18.50 -15.78 -15.88
CA MET A 547 -17.20 -16.40 -15.60
C MET A 547 -17.31 -17.91 -15.82
N LEU A 548 -16.27 -18.52 -16.40
CA LEU A 548 -16.24 -19.97 -16.61
C LEU A 548 -16.22 -20.73 -15.28
N TYR A 549 -15.41 -20.26 -14.33
CA TYR A 549 -15.38 -20.78 -12.97
C TYR A 549 -15.94 -19.72 -12.03
N SER A 550 -16.93 -20.10 -11.21
CA SER A 550 -17.43 -19.23 -10.14
C SER A 550 -16.33 -18.99 -9.10
N ARG A 551 -16.29 -17.76 -8.60
CA ARG A 551 -15.38 -17.32 -7.55
C ARG A 551 -15.60 -18.06 -6.23
#